data_AF-A0A1F3BIR9-F1
#
_entry.id   AF-A0A1F3BIR9-F1
#
_cell.length_a   1.000
_cell.length_b   1.000
_cell.length_c   1.000
_cell.angle_alpha   90.00
_cell.angle_beta   90.00
_cell.angle_gamma   90.00
#
_symmetry.space_group_name_H-M   'P 1'
#
loop_
_entity.id
_entity.type
_entity.pdbx_description
1 polymer ?
#
loop_
_entity_poly.entity_id
_entity_poly.type
_entity_poly.pdbx_seq_one_letter_code
_entity_poly.pdbx_strand_id
1 'polypeptide(L)'
;MYIKIINSYNKPTSKFSNSGSCGRTVNYLKAEAKEKNQECAFFNSDGDGFTPDEVKEKIDNNIKGITKEDEKYFSLVVSPSKDELKVIEKDKEKLKEYVNDIMRIYAENFQIKGKTVGEEDLIYFATIHEERKF
;
A
#
# COMPACT_ATOMS: atom_id res chain seq x y z
N MET A 1 -0.37 -11.98 -13.36
CA MET A 1 -0.33 -11.19 -12.11
C MET A 1 -1.29 -11.73 -11.05
N TYR A 2 -0.99 -11.55 -9.76
CA TYR A 2 -1.95 -11.73 -8.65
C TYR A 2 -2.01 -10.45 -7.82
N ILE A 3 -3.21 -9.92 -7.59
CA ILE A 3 -3.45 -8.79 -6.67
C ILE A 3 -4.50 -9.23 -5.66
N LYS A 4 -4.24 -8.98 -4.37
CA LYS A 4 -5.16 -9.29 -3.29
C LYS A 4 -5.40 -8.06 -2.42
N ILE A 5 -6.67 -7.70 -2.26
CA ILE A 5 -7.08 -6.77 -1.20
C ILE A 5 -7.18 -7.57 0.09
N ILE A 6 -6.45 -7.16 1.12
CA ILE A 6 -6.55 -7.75 2.46
C ILE A 6 -7.85 -7.25 3.09
N ASN A 7 -8.88 -8.09 3.03
CA ASN A 7 -10.16 -7.82 3.68
C ASN A 7 -10.05 -8.14 5.19
N SER A 8 -10.18 -7.11 6.01
CA SER A 8 -10.18 -7.16 7.47
C SER A 8 -11.46 -7.77 8.07
N TYR A 9 -12.58 -7.77 7.31
CA TYR A 9 -13.89 -8.22 7.77
C TYR A 9 -13.94 -9.72 8.07
N ASN A 10 -13.25 -10.55 7.27
CA ASN A 10 -13.33 -12.02 7.34
C ASN A 10 -12.23 -12.67 8.20
N LYS A 11 -11.35 -11.90 8.84
CA LYS A 11 -10.30 -12.41 9.75
C LYS A 11 -10.11 -11.46 10.94
N PRO A 12 -10.82 -11.66 12.07
CA PRO A 12 -10.77 -10.79 13.24
C PRO A 12 -9.48 -11.00 14.07
N THR A 13 -8.36 -11.31 13.44
CA THR A 13 -7.06 -11.15 14.10
C THR A 13 -6.74 -9.67 14.07
N SER A 14 -6.68 -9.04 15.25
CA SER A 14 -6.42 -7.60 15.50
C SER A 14 -5.23 -6.96 14.74
N LYS A 15 -4.41 -7.77 14.07
CA LYS A 15 -3.22 -7.40 13.29
C LYS A 15 -3.55 -6.76 11.93
N PHE A 16 -4.70 -7.07 11.34
CA PHE A 16 -5.07 -6.59 9.99
C PHE A 16 -6.33 -5.71 9.99
N SER A 17 -6.68 -5.13 11.15
CA SER A 17 -7.78 -4.18 11.23
C SER A 17 -7.46 -2.93 10.42
N ASN A 18 -8.34 -2.55 9.51
CA ASN A 18 -8.22 -1.31 8.75
C ASN A 18 -9.02 -0.14 9.34
N SER A 19 -9.66 -0.36 10.50
CA SER A 19 -10.25 0.70 11.31
C SER A 19 -9.24 1.37 12.25
N GLY A 20 -9.49 2.64 12.57
CA GLY A 20 -8.58 3.44 13.39
C GLY A 20 -7.30 3.84 12.64
N SER A 21 -6.18 3.93 13.36
CA SER A 21 -4.90 4.36 12.76
C SER A 21 -4.23 3.23 11.96
N CYS A 22 -3.64 3.58 10.81
CA CYS A 22 -2.79 2.66 10.05
C CYS A 22 -1.44 2.34 10.75
N GLY A 23 -1.13 3.00 11.86
CA GLY A 23 0.14 2.84 12.58
C GLY A 23 0.46 1.41 13.00
N ARG A 24 -0.54 0.55 13.25
CA ARG A 24 -0.30 -0.88 13.52
C ARG A 24 0.28 -1.60 12.29
N THR A 25 -0.32 -1.35 11.13
CA THR A 25 0.09 -1.96 9.85
C THR A 25 1.45 -1.44 9.42
N VAL A 26 1.69 -0.12 9.50
CA VAL A 26 2.98 0.46 9.18
C VAL A 26 4.09 -0.10 10.10
N ASN A 27 3.83 -0.21 11.41
CA ASN A 27 4.80 -0.82 12.34
C ASN A 27 5.04 -2.30 12.07
N TYR A 28 4.01 -3.04 11.65
CA TYR A 28 4.15 -4.43 11.24
C TYR A 28 5.06 -4.57 10.01
N LEU A 29 4.82 -3.78 8.95
CA LEU A 29 5.66 -3.77 7.75
C LEU A 29 7.11 -3.39 8.08
N LYS A 30 7.31 -2.41 8.97
CA LYS A 30 8.63 -2.02 9.49
C LYS A 30 9.33 -3.16 10.21
N ALA A 31 8.61 -3.87 11.09
CA ALA A 31 9.17 -5.01 11.81
C ALA A 31 9.54 -6.15 10.85
N GLU A 32 8.70 -6.45 9.86
CA GLU A 32 8.96 -7.50 8.87
C GLU A 32 10.19 -7.18 8.01
N ALA A 33 10.36 -5.93 7.56
CA ALA A 33 11.55 -5.50 6.86
C ALA A 33 12.81 -5.66 7.73
N LYS A 34 12.73 -5.26 9.01
CA LYS A 34 13.85 -5.39 9.95
C LYS A 34 14.25 -6.85 10.18
N GLU A 35 13.28 -7.78 10.30
CA GLU A 35 13.57 -9.22 10.42
C GLU A 35 14.35 -9.76 9.22
N LYS A 36 14.18 -9.15 8.04
CA LYS A 36 14.85 -9.52 6.79
C LYS A 36 16.14 -8.72 6.53
N ASN A 37 16.61 -7.92 7.49
CA ASN A 37 17.73 -6.97 7.33
C ASN A 37 17.52 -6.00 6.15
N GLN A 38 16.26 -5.63 5.89
CA GLN A 38 15.87 -4.65 4.87
C GLN A 38 15.45 -3.34 5.55
N GLU A 39 15.75 -2.21 4.91
CA GLU A 39 15.19 -0.93 5.32
C GLU A 39 13.73 -0.84 4.88
N CYS A 40 12.86 -0.43 5.81
CA CYS A 40 11.46 -0.15 5.50
C CYS A 40 11.35 1.28 4.97
N ALA A 41 11.61 1.43 3.68
CA ALA A 41 11.32 2.64 2.93
C ALA A 41 9.98 2.48 2.21
N PHE A 42 9.17 3.54 2.27
CA PHE A 42 7.92 3.62 1.52
C PHE A 42 8.08 4.53 0.30
N PHE A 43 7.28 4.27 -0.71
CA PHE A 43 7.20 5.07 -1.92
C PHE A 43 5.75 5.24 -2.38
N ASN A 44 5.51 6.24 -3.21
CA ASN A 44 4.27 6.44 -3.94
C ASN A 44 4.60 7.04 -5.33
N SER A 45 3.60 7.64 -5.98
CA SER A 45 3.74 8.32 -7.26
C SER A 45 4.60 9.59 -7.19
N ASP A 46 4.61 10.27 -6.04
CA ASP A 46 5.32 11.55 -5.84
C ASP A 46 6.79 11.38 -5.48
N GLY A 47 7.20 10.20 -5.01
CA GLY A 47 8.58 9.95 -4.61
C GLY A 47 8.78 8.70 -3.75
N ASP A 48 9.96 8.61 -3.15
CA ASP A 48 10.38 7.51 -2.30
C ASP A 48 11.04 7.98 -1.00
N GLY A 49 11.45 7.03 -0.17
CA GLY A 49 12.15 7.29 1.09
C GLY A 49 11.25 7.76 2.23
N PHE A 50 9.91 7.67 2.10
CA PHE A 50 9.00 8.06 3.17
C PHE A 50 9.17 7.16 4.39
N THR A 51 9.22 7.79 5.56
CA THR A 51 9.32 7.09 6.84
C THR A 51 7.97 6.54 7.28
N PRO A 52 7.96 5.51 8.15
CA PRO A 52 6.76 5.02 8.82
C PRO A 52 5.85 6.11 9.41
N ASP A 53 6.45 7.12 10.05
CA ASP A 53 5.69 8.17 10.73
C ASP A 53 5.03 9.12 9.72
N GLU A 54 5.71 9.48 8.63
CA GLU A 54 5.14 10.28 7.53
C GLU A 54 3.99 9.56 6.84
N VAL A 55 4.14 8.25 6.56
CA VAL A 55 3.08 7.43 5.97
C VAL A 55 1.86 7.41 6.89
N LYS A 56 2.08 7.19 8.18
CA LYS A 56 1.00 7.17 9.17
C LYS A 56 0.28 8.51 9.22
N GLU A 57 1.01 9.61 9.26
CA GLU A 57 0.43 10.95 9.32
C GLU A 57 -0.42 11.26 8.08
N LYS A 58 0.10 10.97 6.88
CA LYS A 58 -0.61 11.24 5.62
C LYS A 58 -1.86 10.39 5.46
N ILE A 59 -1.80 9.10 5.78
CA ILE A 59 -2.98 8.22 5.69
C ILE A 59 -4.02 8.58 6.75
N ASP A 60 -3.63 8.72 8.02
CA ASP A 60 -4.57 8.94 9.12
C ASP A 60 -5.33 10.28 8.99
N ASN A 61 -4.73 11.28 8.33
CA ASN A 61 -5.29 12.62 8.14
C ASN A 61 -5.88 12.88 6.75
N ASN A 62 -5.91 11.88 5.85
CA ASN A 62 -6.38 12.05 4.46
C ASN A 62 -7.81 12.62 4.38
N ILE A 63 -8.73 12.10 5.20
CA ILE A 63 -10.15 12.50 5.16
C ILE A 63 -10.61 12.91 6.56
N LYS A 64 -11.18 14.11 6.66
CA LYS A 64 -11.83 14.60 7.88
C LYS A 64 -13.16 13.90 8.11
N GLY A 65 -13.47 13.59 9.37
CA GLY A 65 -14.76 13.02 9.78
C GLY A 65 -14.85 11.50 9.81
N ILE A 66 -13.76 10.78 9.51
CA ILE A 66 -13.68 9.33 9.68
C ILE A 66 -13.38 8.99 11.15
N THR A 67 -14.29 8.28 11.80
CA THR A 67 -14.18 7.90 13.21
C THR A 67 -13.21 6.73 13.40
N LYS A 68 -12.94 6.35 14.66
CA LYS A 68 -12.07 5.21 14.98
C LYS A 68 -12.66 3.86 14.56
N GLU A 69 -13.97 3.79 14.31
CA GLU A 69 -14.70 2.55 14.01
C GLU A 69 -14.85 2.33 12.51
N ASP A 70 -14.72 3.39 11.72
CA ASP A 70 -14.75 3.37 10.26
C ASP A 70 -13.46 2.79 9.67
N GLU A 71 -13.60 2.16 8.51
CA GLU A 71 -12.47 1.72 7.68
C GLU A 71 -11.73 2.94 7.13
N LYS A 72 -10.44 3.08 7.48
CA LYS A 72 -9.64 4.26 7.13
C LYS A 72 -8.74 4.06 5.92
N TYR A 73 -8.40 2.82 5.61
CA TYR A 73 -7.49 2.48 4.53
C TYR A 73 -7.76 1.07 3.99
N PHE A 74 -7.19 0.77 2.84
CA PHE A 74 -7.17 -0.57 2.27
C PHE A 74 -5.73 -1.03 2.12
N SER A 75 -5.48 -2.32 2.31
CA SER A 75 -4.16 -2.93 2.11
C SER A 75 -4.20 -3.83 0.89
N LEU A 76 -3.27 -3.61 -0.05
CA LEU A 76 -3.14 -4.39 -1.26
C LEU A 76 -1.83 -5.16 -1.22
N VAL A 77 -1.87 -6.41 -1.70
CA VAL A 77 -0.68 -7.21 -1.99
C VAL A 77 -0.61 -7.35 -3.50
N VAL A 78 0.39 -6.72 -4.11
CA VAL A 78 0.68 -6.84 -5.53
C VAL A 78 1.77 -7.87 -5.73
N SER A 79 1.49 -8.86 -6.55
CA SER A 79 2.37 -9.99 -6.81
C SER A 79 2.51 -10.16 -8.32
N PRO A 80 3.55 -9.58 -8.93
CA PRO A 80 3.85 -9.80 -10.34
C PRO A 80 4.02 -11.31 -10.61
N SER A 81 3.60 -11.73 -11.80
CA SER A 81 3.79 -13.09 -12.29
C SER A 81 5.24 -13.36 -12.66
N LYS A 82 5.59 -14.63 -12.88
CA LYS A 82 6.93 -15.01 -13.28
C LYS A 82 7.38 -14.32 -14.57
N ASP A 83 6.47 -14.10 -15.52
CA ASP A 83 6.82 -13.48 -16.80
C ASP A 83 6.97 -11.96 -16.67
N GLU A 84 6.12 -11.30 -15.89
CA GLU A 84 6.29 -9.88 -15.52
C GLU A 84 7.63 -9.67 -14.79
N LEU A 85 7.98 -10.56 -13.85
CA LEU A 85 9.26 -10.51 -13.13
C LEU A 85 10.49 -10.69 -14.03
N LYS A 86 10.38 -11.38 -15.17
CA LYS A 86 11.49 -11.49 -16.14
C LYS A 86 11.76 -10.18 -16.85
N VAL A 87 10.72 -9.39 -17.12
CA VAL A 87 10.85 -8.06 -17.76
C VAL A 87 11.33 -7.02 -16.77
N ILE A 88 10.84 -7.12 -15.54
CA ILE A 88 11.22 -6.25 -14.42
C ILE A 88 12.65 -6.57 -13.93
N GLU A 89 13.15 -7.78 -14.17
CA GLU A 89 14.51 -8.23 -13.83
C GLU A 89 14.87 -8.09 -12.34
N LYS A 90 13.85 -8.04 -11.46
CA LYS A 90 13.97 -7.70 -10.03
C LYS A 90 14.61 -6.33 -9.76
N ASP A 91 14.56 -5.44 -10.74
CA ASP A 91 14.94 -4.04 -10.57
C ASP A 91 13.88 -3.35 -9.68
N LYS A 92 14.36 -2.70 -8.61
CA LYS A 92 13.49 -2.03 -7.63
C LYS A 92 12.80 -0.82 -8.24
N GLU A 93 13.46 -0.09 -9.13
CA GLU A 93 12.87 1.08 -9.78
C GLU A 93 11.78 0.64 -10.76
N LYS A 94 12.05 -0.39 -11.58
CA LYS A 94 11.01 -0.97 -12.45
C LYS A 94 9.83 -1.55 -11.65
N LEU A 95 10.08 -2.10 -10.45
CA LEU A 95 9.01 -2.55 -9.56
C LEU A 95 8.17 -1.40 -9.01
N LYS A 96 8.80 -0.28 -8.63
CA LYS A 96 8.09 0.93 -8.18
C LYS A 96 7.23 1.48 -9.31
N GLU A 97 7.78 1.65 -10.51
CA GLU A 97 7.05 2.10 -11.70
C GLU A 97 5.85 1.20 -11.99
N TYR A 98 6.06 -0.12 -11.97
CA TYR A 98 5.00 -1.10 -12.15
C TYR A 98 3.86 -0.97 -11.13
N VAL A 99 4.19 -0.72 -9.86
CA VAL A 99 3.17 -0.48 -8.81
C VAL A 99 2.48 0.86 -9.01
N ASN A 100 3.19 1.91 -9.40
CA ASN A 100 2.61 3.23 -9.66
C ASN A 100 1.60 3.17 -10.81
N ASP A 101 1.94 2.46 -11.91
CA ASP A 101 1.01 2.23 -13.02
C ASP A 101 -0.25 1.46 -12.56
N ILE A 102 -0.10 0.45 -11.70
CA ILE A 102 -1.24 -0.27 -11.12
C ILE A 102 -2.12 0.68 -10.31
N MET A 103 -1.53 1.54 -9.48
CA MET A 103 -2.28 2.46 -8.63
C MET A 103 -2.96 3.58 -9.42
N ARG A 104 -2.33 4.06 -10.51
CA ARG A 104 -2.98 4.97 -11.47
C ARG A 104 -4.22 4.32 -12.08
N ILE A 105 -4.09 3.13 -12.65
CA ILE A 105 -5.22 2.39 -13.23
C ILE A 105 -6.28 2.14 -12.15
N TYR A 106 -5.87 1.77 -10.93
CA TYR A 106 -6.80 1.58 -9.82
C TYR A 106 -7.59 2.86 -9.53
N ALA A 107 -6.95 4.03 -9.46
CA ALA A 107 -7.60 5.31 -9.22
C ALA A 107 -8.65 5.66 -10.31
N GLU A 108 -8.28 5.49 -11.58
CA GLU A 108 -9.14 5.79 -12.74
C GLU A 108 -10.45 4.99 -12.78
N ASN A 109 -10.51 3.86 -12.05
CA ASN A 109 -11.71 3.04 -11.94
C ASN A 109 -12.74 3.57 -10.92
N PHE A 110 -12.43 4.67 -10.21
CA PHE A 110 -13.35 5.29 -9.26
C PHE A 110 -13.95 6.59 -9.80
N GLN A 111 -15.21 6.83 -9.43
CA GLN A 111 -15.90 8.09 -9.67
C GLN A 111 -16.42 8.65 -8.35
N ILE A 112 -16.01 9.88 -8.01
CA ILE A 112 -16.48 10.58 -6.82
C ILE A 112 -17.33 11.76 -7.27
N LYS A 113 -18.62 11.75 -6.91
CA LYS A 113 -19.58 12.82 -7.25
C LYS A 113 -19.63 13.13 -8.76
N GLY A 114 -19.50 12.10 -9.60
CA GLY A 114 -19.55 12.22 -11.06
C GLY A 114 -18.26 12.71 -11.72
N LYS A 115 -17.16 12.84 -10.98
CA LYS A 115 -15.82 13.09 -11.52
C LYS A 115 -14.97 11.82 -11.45
N THR A 116 -14.27 11.51 -12.53
CA THR A 116 -13.24 10.47 -12.54
C THR A 116 -12.12 10.89 -11.59
N VAL A 117 -11.66 9.95 -10.77
CA VAL A 117 -10.57 10.12 -9.83
C VAL A 117 -9.25 9.89 -10.58
N GLY A 118 -8.29 10.80 -10.43
CA GLY A 118 -6.93 10.66 -10.96
C GLY A 118 -5.96 10.02 -9.97
N GLU A 119 -4.74 9.79 -10.41
CA GLU A 119 -3.65 9.34 -9.54
C GLU A 119 -3.37 10.38 -8.43
N GLU A 120 -3.50 11.66 -8.75
CA GLU A 120 -3.34 12.78 -7.83
C GLU A 120 -4.39 12.84 -6.71
N ASP A 121 -5.54 12.19 -6.91
CA ASP A 121 -6.63 12.15 -5.94
C ASP A 121 -6.50 10.94 -4.98
N LEU A 122 -5.56 10.03 -5.23
CA LEU A 122 -5.35 8.81 -4.46
C LEU A 122 -4.11 8.88 -3.57
N ILE A 123 -4.31 8.85 -2.25
CA ILE A 123 -3.20 8.66 -1.30
C ILE A 123 -2.94 7.16 -1.12
N TYR A 124 -1.76 6.71 -1.54
CA TYR A 124 -1.24 5.36 -1.25
C TYR A 124 0.23 5.41 -0.87
N PHE A 125 0.69 4.36 -0.18
CA PHE A 125 2.09 4.10 0.10
C PHE A 125 2.36 2.61 -0.07
N ALA A 126 3.47 2.28 -0.70
CA ALA A 126 3.90 0.92 -0.94
C ALA A 126 5.32 0.68 -0.42
N THR A 127 5.63 -0.56 -0.10
CA THR A 127 6.99 -1.02 0.23
C THR A 127 7.24 -2.38 -0.42
N ILE A 128 8.49 -2.67 -0.75
CA ILE A 128 8.88 -3.87 -1.49
C ILE A 128 9.42 -4.91 -0.50
N HIS A 129 8.83 -6.10 -0.50
CA HIS A 129 9.34 -7.26 0.22
C HIS A 129 9.79 -8.33 -0.78
N GLU A 130 11.06 -8.72 -0.71
CA GLU A 130 11.67 -9.66 -1.67
C GLU A 130 11.30 -11.13 -1.42
N GLU A 131 10.84 -11.47 -0.21
CA GLU A 131 10.47 -12.84 0.16
C GLU A 131 9.00 -12.95 0.57
N ARG A 132 8.28 -13.89 -0.04
CA ARG A 132 6.93 -14.30 0.38
C ARG A 132 7.04 -15.39 1.45
N LYS A 133 6.57 -15.13 2.68
CA LYS A 133 6.23 -16.21 3.62
C LYS A 133 4.85 -16.73 3.24
N PHE A 134 4.77 -18.01 2.87
CA PHE A 134 3.52 -18.75 2.67
C PHE A 134 2.98 -19.28 3.99
#